data_AF-A0A9P5YY26-F1
#
_entry.id   AF-A0A9P5YY26-F1
#
_cell.length_a   1.000
_cell.length_b   1.000
_cell.length_c   1.000
_cell.angle_alpha   90.00
_cell.angle_beta   90.00
_cell.angle_gamma   90.00
#
_symmetry.space_group_name_H-M   'P 1'
#
loop_
_entity.id
_entity.type
_entity.pdbx_description
1 polymer ?
#
loop_
_entity_poly.entity_id
_entity_poly.type
_entity_poly.pdbx_seq_one_letter_code
_entity_poly.pdbx_strand_id
1 'polypeptide(L)'
;MAVCAICAHPAPVQCAACRKVAYCGEEHQKVGWTKHKKLCKILQKIERGEPAPDPKTYCGLCGTTSLPMRLTRCCGRTVCEEMDETGWTYERGSCLYNHDRYTLCDHHHEEEHGGDWKTCTKCVDYYKDPETVAWLGTNRSNFLDDVLPNPPIFTPKHCSQCGKVVKKHAESHTGLPSGGMLCYSCKPFN
;
A
#
# COMPACT_ATOMS: atom_id res chain seq x y z
N MET A 1 13.40 -1.97 10.37
CA MET A 1 13.49 -0.76 9.52
C MET A 1 12.11 -0.47 8.96
N ALA A 2 11.70 0.80 8.85
CA ALA A 2 10.44 1.15 8.21
C ALA A 2 10.51 0.93 6.68
N VAL A 3 9.37 0.62 6.07
CA VAL A 3 9.24 0.43 4.62
C VAL A 3 8.37 1.51 4.00
N CYS A 4 8.57 1.77 2.71
CA CYS A 4 7.84 2.80 2.01
C CYS A 4 6.38 2.39 1.80
N ALA A 5 5.43 3.21 2.26
CA ALA A 5 3.99 2.95 2.10
C ALA A 5 3.49 2.90 0.64
N ILE A 6 4.34 3.22 -0.34
CA ILE A 6 4.03 3.17 -1.77
C ILE A 6 4.66 1.95 -2.46
N CYS A 7 5.86 1.52 -2.05
CA CYS A 7 6.62 0.49 -2.78
C CYS A 7 7.30 -0.58 -1.92
N ALA A 8 7.18 -0.54 -0.60
CA ALA A 8 7.83 -1.43 0.37
C ALA A 8 9.37 -1.45 0.41
N HIS A 9 10.06 -0.69 -0.44
CA HIS A 9 11.52 -0.50 -0.31
C HIS A 9 11.87 0.22 1.01
N PRO A 10 13.10 0.07 1.54
CA PRO A 10 13.53 0.75 2.77
C PRO A 10 13.21 2.25 2.76
N ALA A 11 12.63 2.74 3.85
CA ALA A 11 12.15 4.11 3.96
C ALA A 11 12.82 4.86 5.12
N PRO A 12 13.88 5.66 4.84
CA PRO A 12 14.55 6.44 5.87
C PRO A 12 13.77 7.70 6.27
N VAL A 13 12.79 8.12 5.48
CA VAL A 13 12.04 9.37 5.71
C VAL A 13 10.65 9.05 6.24
N GLN A 14 10.33 9.53 7.43
CA GLN A 14 8.96 9.50 7.96
C GLN A 14 8.22 10.79 7.64
N CYS A 15 6.89 10.73 7.60
CA CYS A 15 6.08 11.95 7.56
C CYS A 15 6.38 12.79 8.81
N ALA A 16 6.97 13.98 8.62
CA ALA A 16 7.40 14.84 9.72
C ALA A 16 6.24 15.27 10.64
N ALA A 17 5.00 15.28 10.14
CA ALA A 17 3.85 15.75 10.88
C ALA A 17 3.25 14.67 11.81
N CYS A 18 2.97 13.46 11.29
CA CYS A 18 2.32 12.40 12.07
C CYS A 18 3.29 11.32 12.56
N ARG A 19 4.45 11.16 11.93
CA ARG A 19 5.47 10.11 12.18
C ARG A 19 4.96 8.66 12.09
N LYS A 20 3.76 8.42 11.56
CA LYS A 20 3.15 7.08 11.44
C LYS A 20 3.38 6.40 10.09
N VAL A 21 3.78 7.14 9.05
CA VAL A 21 4.03 6.60 7.70
C VAL A 21 5.43 6.98 7.24
N ALA A 22 6.04 6.11 6.43
CA ALA A 22 7.40 6.28 5.90
C ALA A 22 7.44 6.18 4.37
N TYR A 23 8.41 6.86 3.77
CA TYR A 23 8.65 6.94 2.34
C TYR A 23 10.15 6.76 2.05
N CYS A 24 10.46 6.16 0.90
CA CYS A 24 11.86 6.04 0.44
C CYS A 24 12.45 7.36 -0.08
N GLY A 25 11.61 8.37 -0.32
CA GLY A 25 12.04 9.70 -0.79
C GLY A 25 10.86 10.63 -1.05
N GLU A 26 11.17 11.86 -1.43
CA GLU A 26 10.19 12.95 -1.63
C GLU A 26 9.13 12.62 -2.68
N GLU A 27 9.51 11.93 -3.77
CA GLU A 27 8.57 11.57 -4.84
C GLU A 27 7.42 10.69 -4.32
N HIS A 28 7.75 9.64 -3.55
CA HIS A 28 6.72 8.76 -2.98
C HIS A 28 5.95 9.45 -1.84
N GLN A 29 6.56 10.40 -1.15
CA GLN A 29 5.84 11.23 -0.19
C GLN A 29 4.80 12.12 -0.88
N LYS A 30 5.13 12.74 -2.03
CA LYS A 30 4.17 13.53 -2.84
C LYS A 30 3.00 12.67 -3.32
N VAL A 31 3.28 11.48 -3.84
CA VAL A 31 2.24 10.52 -4.25
C VAL A 31 1.38 10.11 -3.05
N GLY A 32 2.00 9.76 -1.93
CA GLY A 32 1.29 9.39 -0.70
C GLY A 32 0.44 10.52 -0.13
N TRP A 33 0.88 11.77 -0.24
CA TRP A 33 0.19 12.94 0.31
C TRP A 33 -1.22 13.15 -0.25
N THR A 34 -1.44 12.77 -1.51
CA THR A 34 -2.75 12.87 -2.19
C THR A 34 -3.87 12.17 -1.41
N LYS A 35 -3.57 11.03 -0.79
CA LYS A 35 -4.51 10.25 0.04
C LYS A 35 -4.21 10.38 1.54
N HIS A 36 -2.97 10.66 1.96
CA HIS A 36 -2.59 10.71 3.38
C HIS A 36 -2.98 12.02 4.08
N LYS A 37 -3.08 13.16 3.38
CA LYS A 37 -3.21 14.49 4.00
C LYS A 37 -4.32 14.60 5.06
N LYS A 38 -5.51 14.03 4.80
CA LYS A 38 -6.63 14.10 5.76
C LYS A 38 -6.39 13.18 6.96
N LEU A 39 -5.99 11.94 6.71
CA LEU A 39 -5.62 10.98 7.75
C LEU A 39 -4.47 11.49 8.63
N CYS A 40 -3.46 12.14 8.04
CA CYS A 40 -2.34 12.76 8.75
C CYS A 40 -2.79 13.73 9.85
N LYS A 41 -3.83 14.54 9.57
CA LYS A 41 -4.39 15.48 10.55
C LYS A 41 -5.11 14.74 11.68
N ILE A 42 -5.85 13.68 11.36
CA ILE A 42 -6.52 12.85 12.38
C ILE A 42 -5.49 12.21 13.30
N LEU A 43 -4.43 11.62 12.75
CA LEU A 43 -3.35 11.01 13.52
C LEU A 43 -2.63 12.01 14.43
N GLN A 44 -2.40 13.24 13.95
CA GLN A 44 -1.82 14.29 14.77
C GLN A 44 -2.72 14.67 15.97
N LYS A 45 -4.04 14.73 15.78
CA LYS A 45 -4.99 14.97 16.87
C LYS A 45 -4.92 13.86 17.92
N ILE A 46 -4.97 12.61 17.47
CA ILE A 46 -4.86 11.43 18.35
C ILE A 46 -3.56 11.47 19.15
N GLU A 47 -2.42 11.72 18.50
CA GLU A 47 -1.12 11.80 19.16
C GLU A 47 -1.06 12.92 20.22
N ARG A 48 -1.78 14.03 20.01
CA ARG A 48 -1.87 15.14 20.98
C ARG A 48 -2.92 14.92 22.07
N GLY A 49 -3.64 13.80 22.06
CA GLY A 49 -4.75 13.55 22.99
C GLY A 49 -5.98 14.41 22.74
N GLU A 50 -6.08 15.03 21.55
CA GLU A 50 -7.27 15.79 21.15
C GLU A 50 -8.41 14.85 20.72
N PRO A 51 -9.69 15.27 20.86
CA PRO A 51 -10.81 14.52 20.33
C PRO A 51 -10.65 14.26 18.81
N ALA A 52 -10.55 12.98 18.47
CA ALA A 52 -10.57 12.49 17.11
C ALA A 52 -12.01 12.18 16.68
N PRO A 53 -12.33 12.29 15.37
CA PRO A 53 -13.62 11.84 14.86
C PRO A 53 -13.81 10.34 15.15
N ASP A 54 -15.07 9.90 15.29
CA ASP A 54 -15.40 8.48 15.41
C ASP A 54 -14.84 7.72 14.18
N PRO A 55 -14.07 6.63 14.37
CA PRO A 55 -13.53 5.81 13.28
C PRO A 55 -14.55 5.35 12.22
N LYS A 56 -15.85 5.32 12.54
CA LYS A 56 -16.93 4.98 11.59
C LYS A 56 -17.35 6.15 10.70
N THR A 57 -16.90 7.37 10.99
CA THR A 57 -17.31 8.59 10.29
C THR A 57 -16.30 9.07 9.24
N TYR A 58 -15.15 8.39 9.11
CA TYR A 58 -14.13 8.70 8.12
C TYR A 58 -13.52 7.42 7.55
N CYS A 59 -12.94 7.52 6.35
CA CYS A 59 -12.20 6.40 5.75
C CYS A 59 -10.89 6.16 6.51
N GLY A 60 -10.70 4.97 7.08
CA GLY A 60 -9.49 4.67 7.85
C GLY A 60 -8.18 4.64 7.03
N LEU A 61 -8.26 4.60 5.69
CA LEU A 61 -7.08 4.57 4.80
C LEU A 61 -6.66 5.95 4.29
N CYS A 62 -7.61 6.88 4.07
CA CYS A 62 -7.31 8.21 3.52
C CYS A 62 -7.81 9.38 4.38
N GLY A 63 -8.65 9.13 5.39
CA GLY A 63 -9.20 10.14 6.29
C GLY A 63 -10.30 11.01 5.68
N THR A 64 -10.84 10.66 4.51
CA THR A 64 -11.95 11.41 3.92
C THR A 64 -13.25 11.17 4.68
N THR A 65 -14.10 12.19 4.75
CA THR A 65 -15.48 12.14 5.29
C THR A 65 -16.52 12.47 4.21
N SER A 66 -16.07 12.81 3.01
CA SER A 66 -16.91 13.38 1.94
C SER A 66 -17.39 12.36 0.91
N LEU A 67 -17.03 11.08 1.08
CA LEU A 67 -17.39 10.01 0.17
C LEU A 67 -18.28 8.98 0.89
N PRO A 68 -19.06 8.18 0.15
CA PRO A 68 -19.76 7.04 0.73
C PRO A 68 -18.81 6.13 1.50
N MET A 69 -19.23 5.73 2.70
CA MET A 69 -18.48 4.80 3.55
C MET A 69 -19.03 3.38 3.39
N ARG A 70 -18.13 2.39 3.46
CA ARG A 70 -18.40 0.96 3.45
C ARG A 70 -17.55 0.27 4.50
N LEU A 71 -17.93 -0.95 4.86
CA LEU A 71 -17.09 -1.84 5.63
C LEU A 71 -16.35 -2.79 4.68
N THR A 72 -15.05 -2.98 4.91
CA THR A 72 -14.26 -4.01 4.21
C THR A 72 -14.81 -5.40 4.53
N ARG A 73 -14.88 -6.30 3.55
CA ARG A 73 -15.36 -7.68 3.76
C ARG A 73 -14.46 -8.50 4.71
N CYS A 74 -13.15 -8.29 4.62
CA CYS A 74 -12.15 -9.12 5.28
C CYS A 74 -11.96 -8.78 6.77
N CYS A 75 -11.96 -7.49 7.14
CA CYS A 75 -11.69 -7.04 8.52
C CYS A 75 -12.78 -6.12 9.11
N GLY A 76 -13.87 -5.87 8.39
CA GLY A 76 -15.02 -5.09 8.90
C GLY A 76 -14.74 -3.61 9.22
N ARG A 77 -13.69 -3.01 8.65
CA ARG A 77 -13.27 -1.63 8.94
C ARG A 77 -13.82 -0.62 7.94
N THR A 78 -14.05 0.60 8.39
CA THR A 78 -14.65 1.67 7.59
C THR A 78 -13.67 2.26 6.57
N VAL A 79 -14.06 2.22 5.28
CA VAL A 79 -13.31 2.80 4.16
C VAL A 79 -14.25 3.54 3.21
N CYS A 80 -13.71 4.48 2.44
CA CYS A 80 -14.50 5.16 1.39
C CYS A 80 -14.57 4.32 0.11
N GLU A 81 -15.74 4.37 -0.51
CA GLU A 81 -16.02 3.84 -1.83
C GLU A 81 -16.27 5.02 -2.79
N GLU A 82 -15.42 5.14 -3.81
CA GLU A 82 -15.55 6.08 -4.91
C GLU A 82 -15.82 5.25 -6.15
N MET A 83 -17.02 5.35 -6.71
CA MET A 83 -17.32 4.78 -8.03
C MET A 83 -17.46 5.94 -9.00
N ASP A 84 -16.40 6.21 -9.75
CA ASP A 84 -16.55 6.87 -11.05
C ASP A 84 -16.26 5.86 -12.17
N GLU A 85 -16.77 6.13 -13.37
CA GLU A 85 -16.68 5.24 -14.53
C GLU A 85 -15.23 5.00 -15.02
N THR A 86 -14.24 5.70 -14.46
CA THR A 86 -12.84 5.74 -14.91
C THR A 86 -11.84 5.11 -13.91
N GLY A 87 -12.31 4.67 -12.73
CA GLY A 87 -11.50 4.38 -11.55
C GLY A 87 -10.86 2.99 -11.42
N TRP A 88 -10.33 2.40 -12.50
CA TRP A 88 -9.79 1.02 -12.48
C TRP A 88 -8.29 0.88 -12.16
N THR A 89 -7.57 1.98 -11.90
CA THR A 89 -6.11 1.93 -11.62
C THR A 89 -5.81 2.05 -10.12
N TYR A 90 -4.71 1.48 -9.63
CA TYR A 90 -4.30 1.59 -8.21
C TYR A 90 -4.25 3.04 -7.68
N GLU A 91 -3.92 4.00 -8.54
CA GLU A 91 -3.85 5.42 -8.18
C GLU A 91 -5.21 6.10 -8.09
N ARG A 92 -6.17 5.65 -8.91
CA ARG A 92 -7.51 6.24 -9.04
C ARG A 92 -8.61 5.43 -8.35
N GLY A 93 -8.31 4.19 -7.97
CA GLY A 93 -9.23 3.28 -7.32
C GLY A 93 -9.66 3.79 -5.94
N SER A 94 -10.86 3.38 -5.54
CA SER A 94 -11.38 3.64 -4.20
C SER A 94 -10.53 2.97 -3.13
N CYS A 95 -10.65 3.43 -1.88
CA CYS A 95 -9.95 2.79 -0.77
C CYS A 95 -10.47 1.37 -0.54
N LEU A 96 -11.76 1.11 -0.77
CA LEU A 96 -12.33 -0.24 -0.73
C LEU A 96 -11.72 -1.13 -1.83
N TYR A 97 -11.79 -0.72 -3.09
CA TYR A 97 -11.23 -1.48 -4.22
C TYR A 97 -9.75 -1.82 -4.02
N ASN A 98 -8.97 -0.83 -3.59
CA ASN A 98 -7.55 -1.02 -3.38
C ASN A 98 -7.22 -1.87 -2.15
N HIS A 99 -8.06 -1.86 -1.12
CA HIS A 99 -7.91 -2.73 0.05
C HIS A 99 -8.17 -4.19 -0.34
N ASP A 100 -9.27 -4.42 -1.04
CA ASP A 100 -9.70 -5.73 -1.52
C ASP A 100 -8.65 -6.32 -2.48
N ARG A 101 -8.11 -5.53 -3.41
CA ARG A 101 -7.19 -6.07 -4.42
C ARG A 101 -5.73 -6.17 -3.98
N TYR A 102 -5.28 -5.32 -3.05
CA TYR A 102 -3.85 -5.10 -2.82
C TYR A 102 -3.44 -5.26 -1.36
N THR A 103 -4.08 -6.14 -0.60
CA THR A 103 -3.66 -6.48 0.76
C THR A 103 -3.59 -7.98 0.98
N LEU A 104 -2.68 -8.42 1.85
CA LEU A 104 -2.68 -9.81 2.32
C LEU A 104 -3.89 -10.12 3.20
N CYS A 105 -4.43 -9.12 3.90
CA CYS A 105 -5.65 -9.24 4.70
C CYS A 105 -6.83 -9.72 3.85
N ASP A 106 -7.03 -9.11 2.69
CA ASP A 106 -8.13 -9.51 1.81
C ASP A 106 -7.86 -10.85 1.10
N HIS A 107 -6.67 -11.06 0.56
CA HIS A 107 -6.29 -12.37 -0.03
C HIS A 107 -6.47 -13.52 0.97
N HIS A 108 -6.09 -13.32 2.24
CA HIS A 108 -6.30 -14.31 3.30
C HIS A 108 -7.78 -14.61 3.55
N HIS A 109 -8.64 -13.61 3.45
CA HIS A 109 -10.09 -13.77 3.57
C HIS A 109 -10.70 -14.49 2.36
N GLU A 110 -10.30 -14.13 1.13
CA GLU A 110 -10.80 -14.77 -0.10
C GLU A 110 -10.45 -16.26 -0.18
N GLU A 111 -9.26 -16.63 0.29
CA GLU A 111 -8.81 -18.04 0.33
C GLU A 111 -9.35 -18.79 1.56
N GLU A 112 -10.17 -18.15 2.40
CA GLU A 112 -10.77 -18.71 3.61
C GLU A 112 -9.74 -19.36 4.55
N HIS A 113 -8.54 -18.77 4.63
CA HIS A 113 -7.49 -19.27 5.49
C HIS A 113 -7.82 -19.04 6.97
N GLY A 114 -7.60 -20.04 7.81
CA GLY A 114 -7.74 -19.91 9.26
C GLY A 114 -6.61 -19.06 9.88
N GLY A 115 -6.91 -18.40 11.01
CA GLY A 115 -5.92 -17.64 11.79
C GLY A 115 -5.69 -16.21 11.30
N ASP A 116 -4.59 -15.60 11.76
CA ASP A 116 -4.21 -14.23 11.43
C ASP A 116 -3.35 -14.20 10.15
N TRP A 117 -3.75 -13.37 9.18
CA TRP A 117 -3.08 -13.17 7.90
C TRP A 117 -1.60 -12.79 8.05
N LYS A 118 -1.22 -12.07 9.13
CA LYS A 118 0.18 -11.67 9.40
C LYS A 118 1.10 -12.85 9.69
N THR A 119 0.52 -14.00 10.04
CA THR A 119 1.23 -15.24 10.37
C THR A 119 0.95 -16.38 9.39
N CYS A 120 0.12 -16.14 8.36
CA CYS A 120 -0.31 -17.15 7.42
C CYS A 120 0.77 -17.45 6.38
N THR A 121 1.44 -18.61 6.51
CA THR A 121 2.49 -19.03 5.56
C THR A 121 1.93 -19.26 4.15
N LYS A 122 0.69 -19.75 4.03
CA LYS A 122 0.05 -19.98 2.73
C LYS A 122 -0.05 -18.70 1.89
N CYS A 123 -0.40 -17.58 2.52
CA CYS A 123 -0.47 -16.28 1.85
C CYS A 123 0.91 -15.78 1.41
N VAL A 124 1.97 -16.07 2.18
CA VAL A 124 3.35 -15.72 1.80
C VAL A 124 3.84 -16.60 0.65
N ASP A 125 3.60 -17.90 0.73
CA ASP A 125 4.07 -18.91 -0.23
C ASP A 125 3.39 -18.78 -1.60
N TYR A 126 2.15 -18.30 -1.64
CA TYR A 126 1.40 -18.07 -2.88
C TYR A 126 2.13 -17.13 -3.85
N TYR A 127 2.60 -15.99 -3.36
CA TYR A 127 3.19 -14.96 -4.24
C TYR A 127 4.63 -15.26 -4.68
N LYS A 128 5.38 -16.09 -3.94
CA LYS A 128 6.77 -16.51 -4.22
C LYS A 128 7.82 -15.40 -4.43
N ASP A 129 7.42 -14.13 -4.41
CA ASP A 129 8.24 -12.95 -4.63
C ASP A 129 8.20 -12.06 -3.37
N PRO A 130 9.32 -11.95 -2.61
CA PRO A 130 9.33 -11.29 -1.31
C PRO A 130 9.03 -9.78 -1.40
N GLU A 131 9.36 -9.12 -2.52
CA GLU A 131 8.98 -7.72 -2.76
C GLU A 131 7.46 -7.56 -2.84
N THR A 132 6.77 -8.52 -3.48
CA THR A 132 5.29 -8.51 -3.59
C THR A 132 4.63 -8.78 -2.26
N VAL A 133 5.13 -9.75 -1.49
CA VAL A 133 4.61 -10.02 -0.13
C VAL A 133 4.80 -8.79 0.77
N ALA A 134 6.00 -8.19 0.76
CA ALA A 134 6.28 -6.99 1.53
C ALA A 134 5.36 -5.83 1.13
N TRP A 135 5.13 -5.63 -0.16
CA TRP A 135 4.23 -4.59 -0.66
C TRP A 135 2.77 -4.82 -0.27
N LEU A 136 2.22 -6.02 -0.50
CA LEU A 136 0.83 -6.34 -0.13
C LEU A 136 0.58 -6.18 1.37
N GLY A 137 1.55 -6.54 2.22
CA GLY A 137 1.42 -6.44 3.67
C GLY A 137 1.65 -5.03 4.25
N THR A 138 2.14 -4.05 3.49
CA THR A 138 2.58 -2.76 4.07
C THR A 138 2.23 -1.51 3.25
N ASN A 139 1.68 -1.66 2.04
CA ASN A 139 1.30 -0.51 1.23
C ASN A 139 0.13 0.27 1.86
N ARG A 140 -0.14 1.48 1.35
CA ARG A 140 -1.16 2.43 1.85
C ARG A 140 -2.61 1.93 1.86
N SER A 141 -2.91 0.78 1.26
CA SER A 141 -4.21 0.13 1.35
C SER A 141 -4.40 -0.67 2.63
N ASN A 142 -3.32 -0.88 3.40
CA ASN A 142 -3.38 -1.45 4.74
C ASN A 142 -3.66 -0.34 5.76
N PHE A 143 -4.41 -0.67 6.80
CA PHE A 143 -4.59 0.24 7.93
C PHE A 143 -3.28 0.32 8.72
N LEU A 144 -2.92 1.50 9.24
CA LEU A 144 -1.60 1.73 9.83
C LEU A 144 -1.29 0.87 11.06
N ASP A 145 -2.32 0.42 11.77
CA ASP A 145 -2.28 -0.49 12.91
C ASP A 145 -2.41 -1.98 12.51
N ASP A 146 -2.63 -2.26 11.23
CA ASP A 146 -2.79 -3.61 10.68
C ASP A 146 -1.92 -3.78 9.42
N VAL A 147 -0.62 -3.70 9.62
CA VAL A 147 0.42 -3.96 8.62
C VAL A 147 1.26 -5.16 9.05
N LEU A 148 1.95 -5.78 8.09
CA LEU A 148 2.89 -6.86 8.36
C LEU A 148 4.06 -6.31 9.21
N PRO A 149 4.27 -6.77 10.45
CA PRO A 149 5.23 -6.16 11.36
C PRO A 149 6.68 -6.38 10.94
N ASN A 150 6.95 -7.55 10.33
CA ASN A 150 8.27 -7.94 9.83
C ASN A 150 8.14 -8.34 8.35
N PRO A 151 7.98 -7.36 7.43
CA PRO A 151 7.86 -7.67 6.01
C PRO A 151 9.15 -8.33 5.49
N PRO A 152 9.06 -9.24 4.50
CA PRO A 152 10.24 -9.87 3.92
C PRO A 152 11.25 -8.85 3.42
N ILE A 153 12.53 -9.09 3.69
CA ILE A 153 13.63 -8.35 3.09
C ILE A 153 13.87 -8.92 1.70
N PHE A 154 14.04 -8.05 0.71
CA PHE A 154 14.25 -8.45 -0.68
C PHE A 154 15.39 -7.66 -1.30
N THR A 155 16.00 -8.25 -2.33
CA THR A 155 17.00 -7.54 -3.15
C THR A 155 16.27 -6.74 -4.23
N PRO A 156 16.50 -5.41 -4.32
CA PRO A 156 15.87 -4.59 -5.36
C PRO A 156 16.18 -5.11 -6.76
N LYS A 157 15.15 -5.21 -7.61
CA LYS A 157 15.34 -5.53 -9.03
C LYS A 157 15.89 -4.30 -9.75
N HIS A 158 16.71 -4.54 -10.77
CA HIS A 158 17.31 -3.48 -11.57
C HIS A 158 16.94 -3.67 -13.03
N CYS A 159 16.83 -2.57 -13.77
CA CYS A 159 16.59 -2.57 -15.21
C CYS A 159 17.77 -3.26 -15.92
N SER A 160 17.48 -4.28 -16.72
CA SER A 160 18.50 -5.04 -17.46
C SER A 160 19.26 -4.21 -18.50
N GLN A 161 18.74 -3.04 -18.88
CA GLN A 161 19.39 -2.14 -19.85
C GLN A 161 20.18 -1.00 -19.19
N CYS A 162 19.56 -0.26 -18.27
CA CYS A 162 20.19 0.95 -17.70
C CYS A 162 20.65 0.79 -16.24
N GLY A 163 20.39 -0.37 -15.63
CA GLY A 163 20.79 -0.64 -14.24
C GLY A 163 20.00 0.15 -13.17
N LYS A 164 19.04 1.01 -13.52
CA LYS A 164 18.20 1.71 -12.54
C LYS A 164 17.40 0.71 -11.70
N VAL A 165 17.30 0.92 -10.38
CA VAL A 165 16.38 0.19 -9.50
C VAL A 165 14.95 0.30 -10.03
N VAL A 166 14.24 -0.82 -10.11
CA VAL A 166 12.83 -0.90 -10.50
C VAL A 166 11.96 -1.19 -9.27
N LYS A 167 11.08 -0.25 -8.93
CA LYS A 167 10.08 -0.37 -7.87
C LYS A 167 8.80 -0.95 -8.44
N LYS A 168 8.73 -2.27 -8.55
CA LYS A 168 7.70 -3.01 -9.33
C LYS A 168 6.26 -2.53 -9.11
N HIS A 169 5.91 -2.21 -7.87
CA HIS A 169 4.54 -1.85 -7.48
C HIS A 169 4.26 -0.34 -7.45
N ALA A 170 5.23 0.48 -7.86
CA ALA A 170 5.10 1.93 -7.91
C ALA A 170 5.44 2.53 -9.29
N GLU A 171 6.02 1.75 -10.20
CA GLU A 171 6.33 2.23 -11.55
C GLU A 171 6.11 1.17 -12.64
N SER A 172 5.80 1.67 -13.83
CA SER A 172 5.62 0.85 -15.03
C SER A 172 6.91 0.10 -15.39
N HIS A 173 6.81 -1.20 -15.55
CA HIS A 173 7.92 -2.07 -15.92
C HIS A 173 7.46 -3.18 -16.87
N THR A 174 8.40 -3.88 -17.49
CA THR A 174 8.13 -5.03 -18.36
C THR A 174 9.05 -6.17 -17.95
N GLY A 175 8.48 -7.35 -17.65
CA GLY A 175 9.26 -8.57 -17.45
C GLY A 175 9.77 -9.11 -18.78
N LEU A 176 11.00 -9.60 -18.81
CA LEU A 176 11.60 -10.25 -19.98
C LEU A 176 11.49 -11.78 -19.85
N PRO A 177 11.36 -12.53 -20.97
CA PRO A 177 11.39 -14.00 -20.94
C PRO A 177 12.68 -14.57 -20.32
N SER A 178 13.78 -13.82 -20.39
CA SER A 178 15.06 -14.17 -19.76
C SER A 178 15.09 -14.04 -18.24
N GLY A 179 13.98 -13.62 -17.61
CA GLY A 179 13.90 -13.35 -16.17
C GLY A 179 14.34 -11.93 -15.77
N GLY A 180 14.81 -11.14 -16.73
CA GLY A 180 15.15 -9.72 -16.54
C GLY A 180 13.93 -8.80 -16.49
N MET A 181 14.18 -7.50 -16.32
CA MET A 181 13.13 -6.48 -16.28
C MET A 181 13.59 -5.19 -16.95
N LEU A 182 12.70 -4.51 -17.67
CA LEU A 182 12.94 -3.18 -18.24
C LEU A 182 12.09 -2.13 -17.51
N CYS A 183 12.71 -1.01 -17.15
CA CYS A 183 12.00 0.16 -16.67
C CYS A 183 11.25 0.83 -17.82
N TYR A 184 10.26 1.67 -17.50
CA TYR A 184 9.43 2.37 -18.49
C TYR A 184 10.23 3.05 -19.61
N SER A 185 11.30 3.77 -19.29
CA SER A 185 12.13 4.49 -20.27
C SER A 185 12.95 3.59 -21.19
N CYS A 186 13.18 2.34 -20.80
CA CYS A 186 13.91 1.34 -21.57
C CYS A 186 12.98 0.35 -22.28
N LYS A 187 11.66 0.51 -22.16
CA LYS A 187 10.72 -0.33 -22.91
C LYS A 187 10.91 -0.04 -24.41
N PRO A 188 11.07 -1.08 -25.26
CA PRO A 188 11.05 -0.88 -26.70
C PRO A 188 9.68 -0.32 -27.10
N PHE A 189 9.67 0.78 -27.86
CA PHE A 189 8.46 1.28 -28.50
C PHE A 189 8.10 0.30 -29.62
N ASN A 190 6.98 -0.38 -29.48
CA ASN A 190 6.28 -1.01 -30.60
C ASN A 190 5.23 -0.03 -31.11
#